data_AF-U2SW00-F1
#
_entry.id   AF-U2SW00-F1
#
_cell.length_a   1.000
_cell.length_b   1.000
_cell.length_c   1.000
_cell.angle_alpha   90.00
_cell.angle_beta   90.00
_cell.angle_gamma   90.00
#
_symmetry.space_group_name_H-M   'P 1'
#
loop_
_entity.id
_entity.type
_entity.pdbx_description
1 polymer ?
#
loop_
_entity_poly.entity_id
_entity_poly.type
_entity_poly.pdbx_seq_one_letter_code
_entity_poly.pdbx_strand_id
1 'polypeptide(L)'
;MLKHAGYKEAQRLPYFGQGQVTTMVVNGINVTVNGLSHISEQEIASYIDCVEQKTNERVSSLDLSPAENGKIAIEYVLQPQKFERIRRITGYLVGTVDRWNDAKQAEEHERVKHGLH
;
A
#
# COMPACT_ATOMS: atom_id res chain seq x y z
N MET A 1 -14.75 -14.93 1.51
CA MET A 1 -14.97 -13.73 0.68
C MET A 1 -13.64 -13.02 0.51
N LEU A 2 -12.93 -13.30 -0.58
CA LEU A 2 -11.70 -12.60 -0.94
C LEU A 2 -12.07 -11.22 -1.48
N LYS A 3 -11.74 -10.16 -0.73
CA LYS A 3 -11.68 -8.82 -1.30
C LYS A 3 -10.45 -8.79 -2.21
N HIS A 4 -10.66 -9.09 -3.49
CA HIS A 4 -9.71 -8.82 -4.54
C HIS A 4 -9.64 -7.30 -4.67
N ALA A 5 -8.75 -6.66 -3.90
CA ALA A 5 -8.26 -5.33 -4.26
C ALA A 5 -7.41 -5.56 -5.51
N GLY A 6 -8.05 -5.42 -6.67
CA GLY A 6 -7.43 -5.63 -7.96
C GLY A 6 -6.18 -4.78 -8.05
N TYR A 7 -5.04 -5.46 -8.20
CA TYR A 7 -3.84 -4.88 -8.77
C TYR A 7 -4.20 -4.55 -10.21
N LYS A 8 -4.81 -3.38 -10.43
CA LYS A 8 -4.79 -2.79 -11.76
C LYS A 8 -3.37 -2.28 -11.91
N GLU A 9 -2.58 -2.95 -12.76
CA GLU A 9 -1.56 -2.23 -13.51
C GLU A 9 -2.21 -0.92 -13.91
N ALA A 10 -1.73 0.17 -13.32
CA ALA A 10 -2.10 1.50 -13.76
C ALA A 10 -1.59 1.55 -15.21
N GLN A 11 -2.48 1.20 -16.15
CA GLN A 11 -2.35 1.63 -17.53
C GLN A 11 -2.30 3.14 -17.41
N ARG A 12 -1.07 3.65 -17.35
CA ARG A 12 -0.74 5.08 -17.32
C ARG A 12 -1.42 5.65 -18.55
N LEU A 13 -2.64 6.15 -18.39
CA LEU A 13 -3.34 6.84 -19.46
C LEU A 13 -2.47 8.06 -19.75
N PRO A 14 -1.90 8.18 -20.96
CA PRO A 14 -1.12 9.36 -21.29
C PRO A 14 -2.14 10.49 -21.45
N TYR A 15 -2.36 11.26 -20.38
CA TYR A 15 -2.86 12.61 -20.55
C TYR A 15 -1.76 13.38 -21.28
N PHE A 16 -1.94 13.48 -22.60
CA PHE A 16 -1.15 14.31 -23.49
C PHE A 16 -1.38 15.78 -23.13
N GLY A 17 -0.74 16.24 -22.07
CA GLY A 17 -0.49 17.64 -21.80
C GLY A 17 1.01 17.86 -21.86
N GLN A 18 1.47 18.78 -22.70
CA GLN A 18 2.85 19.28 -22.66
C GLN A 18 3.05 20.16 -21.42
N GLY A 19 2.85 19.57 -20.23
CA GLY A 19 3.07 20.18 -18.94
C GLY A 19 4.42 19.75 -18.39
N GLN A 20 5.07 20.63 -17.65
CA GLN A 20 6.28 20.30 -16.92
C GLN A 20 5.93 19.25 -15.85
N VAL A 21 6.50 18.06 -15.97
CA VAL A 21 6.44 17.03 -14.94
C VAL A 21 7.55 17.32 -13.94
N THR A 22 7.20 17.46 -12.68
CA THR A 22 8.17 17.65 -11.60
C THR A 22 8.04 16.50 -10.60
N THR A 23 9.13 15.80 -10.36
CA THR A 23 9.22 14.78 -9.32
C THR A 23 10.03 15.35 -8.16
N MET A 24 9.54 15.13 -6.94
CA MET A 24 10.19 15.58 -5.71
C MET A 24 9.91 14.59 -4.57
N VAL A 25 10.62 14.78 -3.46
CA VAL A 25 10.41 14.00 -2.23
C VAL A 25 9.94 14.94 -1.14
N VAL A 26 8.74 14.68 -0.61
CA VAL A 26 8.15 15.44 0.50
C VAL A 26 7.87 14.46 1.63
N ASN A 27 8.39 14.72 2.84
CA ASN A 27 8.26 13.82 4.00
C ASN A 27 8.71 12.36 3.73
N GLY A 28 9.68 12.16 2.84
CA GLY A 28 10.16 10.83 2.44
C GLY A 28 9.24 10.08 1.47
N ILE A 29 8.20 10.73 0.95
CA ILE A 29 7.25 10.18 -0.02
C ILE A 29 7.59 10.70 -1.41
N ASN A 30 7.56 9.82 -2.40
CA ASN A 30 7.76 10.20 -3.80
C ASN A 30 6.51 10.91 -4.32
N VAL A 31 6.67 12.14 -4.80
CA VAL A 31 5.57 12.97 -5.31
C VAL A 31 5.83 13.33 -6.77
N THR A 32 4.85 13.09 -7.64
CA THR A 32 4.84 13.55 -9.03
C THR A 32 3.79 14.65 -9.18
N VAL A 33 4.21 15.80 -9.68
CA VAL A 33 3.32 16.93 -10.00
C VAL A 33 3.28 17.09 -11.52
N ASN A 34 2.10 16.88 -12.11
CA ASN A 34 1.90 16.91 -13.55
C ASN A 34 1.05 18.12 -13.94
N GLY A 35 1.63 19.12 -14.60
CA GLY A 35 0.86 20.23 -15.17
C GLY A 35 0.23 21.20 -14.17
N LEU A 36 0.68 21.17 -12.90
CA LEU A 36 0.35 22.19 -11.89
C LEU A 36 1.53 23.15 -11.72
N SER A 37 1.24 24.46 -11.75
CA SER A 37 2.20 25.52 -11.44
C SER A 37 1.98 26.03 -10.02
N HIS A 38 3.06 26.35 -9.29
CA HIS A 38 3.04 27.01 -7.97
C HIS A 38 2.49 26.21 -6.78
N ILE A 39 2.41 24.88 -6.86
CA ILE A 39 2.09 24.07 -5.68
C ILE A 39 3.25 24.11 -4.68
N SER A 40 2.95 24.42 -3.43
CA SER A 40 3.95 24.49 -2.36
C SER A 40 4.19 23.13 -1.70
N GLU A 41 5.37 22.91 -1.13
CA GLU A 41 5.65 21.69 -0.34
C GLU A 41 4.69 21.54 0.84
N GLN A 42 4.26 22.64 1.46
CA GLN A 42 3.28 22.63 2.56
C GLN A 42 1.91 22.13 2.11
N GLU A 43 1.48 22.51 0.90
CA GLU A 43 0.23 22.04 0.31
C GLU A 43 0.32 20.55 -0.05
N ILE A 44 1.46 20.10 -0.60
CA ILE A 44 1.73 18.69 -0.86
C ILE A 44 1.70 17.88 0.45
N ALA A 45 2.35 18.38 1.50
CA ALA A 45 2.31 17.76 2.83
C ALA A 45 0.87 17.66 3.37
N SER A 46 0.07 18.69 3.17
CA SER A 46 -1.36 18.68 3.57
C SER A 46 -2.16 17.63 2.79
N TYR A 47 -1.85 17.38 1.51
CA TYR A 47 -2.47 16.31 0.74
C TYR A 47 -2.05 14.92 1.22
N ILE A 48 -0.78 14.73 1.56
CA ILE A 48 -0.29 13.50 2.18
C ILE A 48 -1.07 13.22 3.46
N ASP A 49 -1.14 14.20 4.37
CA ASP A 49 -1.83 14.06 5.65
C ASP A 49 -3.33 13.76 5.47
N CYS A 50 -3.98 14.41 4.49
CA CYS A 50 -5.38 14.17 4.16
C CYS A 50 -5.63 12.74 3.70
N VAL A 51 -4.74 12.17 2.87
CA VAL A 51 -4.85 10.78 2.41
C VAL A 51 -4.61 9.81 3.58
N GLU A 52 -3.59 10.04 4.40
CA GLU A 52 -3.28 9.17 5.54
C GLU A 52 -4.42 9.18 6.58
N GLN A 53 -5.01 10.33 6.87
CA GLN A 53 -6.15 10.43 7.78
C GLN A 53 -7.41 9.74 7.24
N LYS A 54 -7.68 9.83 5.93
CA LYS A 54 -8.84 9.21 5.31
C LYS A 54 -8.73 7.69 5.21
N THR A 55 -7.53 7.19 4.95
CA THR A 55 -7.28 5.75 4.77
C THR A 55 -6.89 5.05 6.06
N ASN A 56 -6.40 5.81 7.06
CA ASN A 56 -5.74 5.28 8.25
C ASN A 56 -4.54 4.38 7.91
N GLU A 57 -3.90 4.64 6.76
CA GLU A 57 -2.74 3.93 6.24
C GLU A 57 -1.67 4.94 5.79
N ARG A 58 -0.41 4.51 5.73
CA ARG A 58 0.71 5.36 5.33
C ARG A 58 0.79 5.46 3.81
N VAL A 59 1.10 6.64 3.28
CA VAL A 59 1.30 6.85 1.84
C VAL A 59 2.73 6.43 1.44
N SER A 60 2.85 5.79 0.27
CA SER A 60 4.11 5.43 -0.37
C SER A 60 4.46 6.36 -1.54
N SER A 61 3.46 6.78 -2.34
CA SER A 61 3.64 7.75 -3.42
C SER A 61 2.36 8.53 -3.68
N LEU A 62 2.51 9.73 -4.24
CA LEU A 62 1.42 10.66 -4.54
C LEU A 62 1.61 11.24 -5.95
N ASP A 63 0.58 11.20 -6.77
CA ASP A 63 0.55 11.86 -8.08
C ASP A 63 -0.54 12.93 -8.07
N LEU A 64 -0.15 14.16 -8.39
CA LEU A 64 -1.01 15.35 -8.39
C LEU A 64 -1.18 15.87 -9.82
N SER A 65 -2.43 16.05 -10.24
CA SER A 65 -2.78 16.58 -11.56
C SER A 65 -3.96 17.54 -11.49
N PRO A 66 -4.11 18.47 -12.45
CA PRO A 66 -5.28 19.33 -12.54
C PRO A 66 -6.56 18.52 -12.72
N ALA A 67 -7.61 18.94 -12.02
CA ALA A 67 -8.98 18.48 -12.24
C ALA A 67 -9.89 19.67 -12.63
N GLU A 68 -11.14 19.38 -12.97
CA GLU A 68 -12.12 20.40 -13.33
C GLU A 68 -12.35 21.42 -12.18
N ASN A 69 -12.66 22.66 -12.56
CA ASN A 69 -13.02 23.74 -11.64
C ASN A 69 -11.93 24.10 -10.62
N GLY A 70 -10.66 24.05 -11.01
CA GLY A 70 -9.54 24.42 -10.15
C GLY A 70 -9.28 23.43 -9.00
N LYS A 71 -9.83 22.23 -9.10
CA LYS A 71 -9.55 21.13 -8.17
C LYS A 71 -8.25 20.43 -8.57
N ILE A 72 -7.70 19.65 -7.64
CA ILE A 72 -6.55 18.78 -7.86
C ILE A 72 -7.03 17.33 -7.75
N ALA A 73 -6.73 16.54 -8.78
CA ALA A 73 -6.85 15.09 -8.74
C ALA A 73 -5.63 14.51 -8.01
N ILE A 74 -5.91 13.56 -7.11
CA ILE A 74 -4.89 12.91 -6.27
C ILE A 74 -4.97 11.42 -6.52
N GLU A 75 -3.91 10.86 -7.08
CA GLU A 75 -3.69 9.41 -7.13
C GLU A 75 -2.61 9.05 -6.11
N TYR A 76 -2.74 7.91 -5.43
CA TYR A 76 -1.79 7.52 -4.39
C TYR A 76 -1.62 6.00 -4.30
N VAL A 77 -0.45 5.60 -3.82
CA VAL A 77 -0.13 4.22 -3.44
C VAL A 77 0.08 4.18 -1.94
N LEU A 78 -0.60 3.25 -1.25
CA LEU A 78 -0.42 3.03 0.19
C LEU A 78 0.75 2.08 0.46
N GLN A 79 1.36 2.21 1.63
CA GLN A 79 2.38 1.28 2.09
C GLN A 79 1.76 -0.12 2.28
N PRO A 80 2.41 -1.20 1.81
CA PRO A 80 1.93 -2.55 2.06
C PRO A 80 1.81 -2.83 3.57
N GLN A 81 0.61 -3.19 4.02
CA GLN A 81 0.44 -3.60 5.41
C GLN A 81 1.17 -4.92 5.67
N LYS A 82 1.88 -5.01 6.80
CA LYS A 82 2.47 -6.27 7.26
C LYS A 82 1.35 -7.26 7.54
N PHE A 83 1.40 -8.44 6.94
CA PHE A 83 0.51 -9.54 7.26
C PHE A 83 1.25 -10.60 8.06
N GLU A 84 0.58 -11.16 9.06
CA GLU A 84 1.06 -12.33 9.79
C GLU A 84 0.52 -13.60 9.13
N ARG A 85 1.38 -14.61 8.99
CA ARG A 85 0.96 -15.93 8.52
C ARG A 85 0.61 -16.80 9.73
N ILE A 86 -0.67 -17.08 9.90
CA ILE A 86 -1.15 -18.07 10.89
C ILE A 86 -1.21 -19.46 10.26
N ARG A 87 -0.98 -20.51 11.05
CA ARG A 87 -1.12 -21.91 10.62
C ARG A 87 -2.43 -22.48 11.16
N ARG A 88 -3.24 -23.14 10.32
CA ARG A 88 -4.41 -23.89 10.79
C ARG A 88 -3.99 -25.33 11.06
N ILE A 89 -4.32 -25.82 12.25
CA ILE A 89 -4.44 -27.26 12.51
C ILE A 89 -5.92 -27.57 12.60
N THR A 90 -6.34 -28.71 12.03
CA THR A 90 -7.72 -29.24 12.01
C THR A 90 -8.64 -28.59 13.04
N GLY A 91 -9.57 -27.76 12.58
CA GLY A 91 -10.62 -27.14 13.41
C GLY A 91 -10.26 -25.82 14.12
N TYR A 92 -8.99 -25.42 14.24
CA TYR A 92 -8.60 -24.25 15.04
C TYR A 92 -7.68 -23.27 14.28
N LEU A 93 -8.02 -21.97 14.34
CA LEU A 93 -7.13 -20.87 13.94
C LEU A 93 -6.20 -20.60 15.13
N VAL A 94 -4.99 -21.17 15.12
CA VAL A 94 -3.97 -20.91 16.14
C VAL A 94 -2.82 -20.13 15.49
N GLY A 95 -2.54 -18.92 15.99
CA GLY A 95 -1.47 -18.09 15.43
C GLY A 95 -0.10 -18.73 15.59
N THR A 96 0.23 -19.11 16.83
CA THR A 96 1.49 -19.74 17.23
C THR A 96 1.28 -21.21 17.66
N VAL A 97 2.38 -21.94 17.86
CA VAL A 97 2.39 -23.36 18.28
C VAL A 97 2.13 -23.51 19.79
N ASP A 98 2.12 -22.40 20.52
CA ASP A 98 2.14 -22.37 22.01
C ASP A 98 0.90 -23.00 22.66
N ARG A 99 -0.21 -23.13 21.92
CA ARG A 99 -1.48 -23.71 22.43
C ARG A 99 -1.79 -25.10 21.88
N TRP A 100 -0.81 -25.75 21.27
CA TRP A 100 -1.03 -27.08 20.71
C TRP A 100 -1.06 -28.13 21.83
N ASN A 101 -1.89 -29.16 21.64
CA ASN A 101 -1.82 -30.33 22.50
C ASN A 101 -0.57 -31.16 22.17
N ASP A 102 -0.15 -32.00 23.10
CA ASP A 102 1.09 -32.77 23.01
C ASP A 102 1.16 -33.62 21.72
N ALA A 103 0.04 -34.20 21.30
CA ALA A 103 -0.06 -34.97 20.07
C ALA A 103 0.29 -34.15 18.81
N LYS A 104 -0.20 -32.91 18.70
CA LYS A 104 0.11 -32.03 17.57
C LYS A 104 1.50 -31.44 17.63
N GLN A 105 2.05 -31.24 18.83
CA GLN A 105 3.45 -30.84 18.97
C GLN A 105 4.38 -31.93 18.43
N ALA A 106 4.11 -33.21 18.74
CA ALA A 106 4.85 -34.34 18.19
C ALA A 106 4.77 -34.41 16.65
N GLU A 107 3.57 -34.23 16.07
CA GLU A 107 3.40 -34.20 14.60
C GLU A 107 4.21 -33.08 13.93
N GLU A 108 4.30 -31.86 14.50
CA GLU A 108 5.15 -30.80 13.92
C GLU A 108 6.63 -31.04 14.16
N HIS A 109 7.02 -31.72 15.24
CA HIS A 109 8.39 -32.17 15.42
C HIS A 109 8.83 -33.15 14.34
N GLU A 110 7.93 -34.02 13.88
CA GLU A 110 8.16 -34.98 12.80
C GLU A 110 8.05 -34.36 11.40
N ARG A 111 7.58 -33.11 11.30
CA ARG A 111 7.36 -32.44 10.02
C ARG A 111 8.67 -32.15 9.30
N VAL A 112 8.88 -32.82 8.17
CA VAL A 112 9.95 -32.52 7.23
C VAL A 112 9.68 -31.19 6.53
N LYS A 113 10.56 -30.21 6.73
CA LYS A 113 10.49 -28.89 6.06
C LYS A 113 11.19 -28.99 4.72
N HIS A 114 10.42 -29.05 3.64
CA HIS A 114 10.98 -28.85 2.30
C HIS A 114 11.29 -27.36 2.14
N GLY A 115 12.58 -27.02 2.02
CA GLY A 115 13.05 -25.66 1.76
C GLY A 115 12.65 -25.19 0.36
N LEU A 116 12.45 -23.87 0.23
CA LEU A 116 12.27 -23.18 -1.05
C LEU A 116 13.52 -23.40 -1.93
N HIS A 117 13.33 -24.05 -3.08
CA HIS A 117 14.15 -23.85 -4.26
C HIS A 117 13.58 -22.67 -5.07
#